data_AF-A0A0C9SQY8-F1
#
_entry.id   AF-A0A0C9SQY8-F1
#
_cell.length_a   1.000
_cell.length_b   1.000
_cell.length_c   1.000
_cell.angle_alpha   90.00
_cell.angle_beta   90.00
_cell.angle_gamma   90.00
#
_symmetry.space_group_name_H-M   'P 1'
#
loop_
_entity.id
_entity.type
_entity.pdbx_description
1 polymer ?
#
loop_
_entity_poly.entity_id
_entity_poly.type
_entity_poly.pdbx_seq_one_letter_code
_entity_poly.pdbx_strand_id
1 'polypeptide(L)'
;MDPESVPMSPTAGDSQPESLTPTLNGGCERDPFRDAPPMPQPQRPPVWTRSLSMSFSAMADQIAAASQALALVPESAPVQGEQSPQDLRPLQERLETIVQSQERLGVEIETLKGKAILPQAEMQTRTEALEKKVDELFAAMKLDEMRLYARLHNATATVSKMPIMAPAMANGKPPPNFPATKGEFEHLTKERYEGILKSYGLPAKGDTNAKREAVRVFIGLPT
;
A
#
# COMPACT_ATOMS: atom_id res chain seq x y z
N MET A 1 -27.08 -64.72 -60.31
CA MET A 1 -26.08 -63.79 -59.72
C MET A 1 -26.75 -62.91 -58.67
N ASP A 2 -27.50 -63.57 -57.77
CA ASP A 2 -27.18 -63.77 -56.35
C ASP A 2 -26.76 -62.56 -55.50
N PRO A 3 -27.65 -62.15 -54.57
CA PRO A 3 -27.35 -61.40 -53.36
C PRO A 3 -27.13 -62.31 -52.13
N GLU A 4 -25.98 -62.24 -51.47
CA GLU A 4 -25.77 -62.77 -50.09
C GLU A 4 -25.97 -61.61 -49.09
N SER A 5 -26.89 -61.59 -48.12
CA SER A 5 -27.32 -62.53 -47.06
C SER A 5 -26.37 -62.68 -45.84
N VAL A 6 -26.49 -61.75 -44.86
CA VAL A 6 -26.84 -61.91 -43.40
C VAL A 6 -26.13 -63.06 -42.60
N PRO A 7 -25.61 -62.90 -41.33
CA PRO A 7 -26.42 -62.53 -40.15
C PRO A 7 -25.81 -61.78 -38.94
N MET A 8 -26.75 -61.30 -38.12
CA MET A 8 -26.64 -60.83 -36.73
C MET A 8 -26.01 -61.87 -35.78
N SER A 9 -25.39 -61.40 -34.69
CA SER A 9 -25.77 -61.84 -33.33
C SER A 9 -25.20 -60.94 -32.21
N PRO A 10 -25.88 -60.92 -31.04
CA PRO A 10 -25.68 -59.97 -29.95
C PRO A 10 -24.78 -60.52 -28.84
N THR A 11 -24.21 -59.64 -28.01
CA THR A 11 -23.71 -60.06 -26.69
C THR A 11 -24.19 -59.08 -25.64
N ALA A 12 -25.10 -59.60 -24.81
CA ALA A 12 -25.54 -59.05 -23.55
C ALA A 12 -24.56 -59.45 -22.43
N GLY A 13 -24.54 -58.66 -21.36
CA GLY A 13 -23.74 -58.86 -20.15
C GLY A 13 -22.76 -57.70 -19.99
N ASP A 14 -22.77 -56.89 -18.94
CA ASP A 14 -23.22 -57.17 -17.59
C ASP A 14 -23.53 -55.85 -16.88
N SER A 15 -24.69 -55.80 -16.22
CA SER A 15 -25.10 -54.71 -15.35
C SER A 15 -24.78 -55.13 -13.92
N GLN A 16 -23.71 -54.57 -13.34
CA GLN A 16 -23.53 -54.56 -11.89
C GLN A 16 -23.77 -53.15 -11.32
N PRO A 17 -24.72 -52.99 -10.38
CA PRO A 17 -24.82 -51.79 -9.56
C PRO A 17 -23.83 -51.88 -8.40
N GLU A 18 -22.72 -51.17 -8.47
CA GLU A 18 -21.87 -50.96 -7.30
C GLU A 18 -22.53 -49.94 -6.37
N SER A 19 -23.23 -50.50 -5.40
CA SER A 19 -23.66 -49.85 -4.17
C SER A 19 -22.46 -49.45 -3.30
N LEU A 20 -22.50 -48.19 -2.85
CA LEU A 20 -22.14 -47.76 -1.49
C LEU A 20 -20.70 -48.03 -1.01
N THR A 21 -19.86 -46.99 -1.08
CA THR A 21 -19.26 -46.39 0.13
C THR A 21 -18.76 -44.97 -0.18
N PRO A 22 -19.33 -43.89 0.40
CA PRO A 22 -18.59 -42.65 0.55
C PRO A 22 -17.55 -42.87 1.67
N THR A 23 -16.29 -43.05 1.28
CA THR A 23 -15.18 -42.98 2.24
C THR A 23 -15.08 -41.52 2.68
N LEU A 24 -15.65 -41.24 3.86
CA LEU A 24 -15.36 -40.08 4.71
C LEU A 24 -13.88 -40.13 5.13
N ASN A 25 -12.99 -39.74 4.22
CA ASN A 25 -11.72 -39.10 4.55
C ASN A 25 -12.04 -37.59 4.59
N GLY A 26 -12.21 -36.95 5.74
CA GLY A 26 -11.16 -36.83 6.73
C GLY A 26 -10.10 -35.83 6.24
N GLY A 27 -10.49 -34.58 5.97
CA GLY A 27 -9.55 -33.58 5.48
C GLY A 27 -10.17 -32.22 5.18
N CYS A 28 -10.24 -31.38 6.22
CA CYS A 28 -10.35 -29.91 6.14
C CYS A 28 -11.65 -29.36 5.54
N GLU A 29 -12.72 -29.55 6.30
CA GLU A 29 -13.86 -28.63 6.33
C GLU A 29 -13.31 -27.21 6.59
N ARG A 30 -13.17 -26.41 5.53
CA ARG A 30 -12.90 -24.98 5.66
C ARG A 30 -14.18 -24.34 6.19
N ASP A 31 -14.21 -24.11 7.49
CA ASP A 31 -15.14 -23.17 8.12
C ASP A 31 -15.18 -21.87 7.30
N PRO A 32 -16.28 -21.53 6.62
CA PRO A 32 -16.42 -20.22 5.96
C PRO A 32 -16.49 -19.05 6.95
N PHE A 33 -16.43 -19.34 8.26
CA PHE A 33 -16.44 -18.37 9.35
C PHE A 33 -15.06 -18.07 9.95
N ARG A 34 -13.99 -18.76 9.52
CA ARG A 34 -12.63 -18.53 10.05
C ARG A 34 -11.86 -17.39 9.37
N ASP A 35 -12.35 -16.89 8.23
CA ASP A 35 -11.83 -15.70 7.53
C ASP A 35 -12.70 -14.46 7.76
N ALA A 36 -13.39 -14.38 8.91
CA ALA A 36 -13.91 -13.10 9.36
C ALA A 36 -12.71 -12.18 9.67
N PRO A 37 -12.54 -11.03 8.99
CA PRO A 37 -11.45 -10.12 9.28
C PRO A 37 -11.50 -9.77 10.78
N PRO A 38 -10.35 -9.73 11.47
CA PRO A 38 -10.32 -9.40 12.89
C PRO A 38 -11.06 -8.09 13.07
N MET A 39 -12.10 -8.11 13.91
CA MET A 39 -12.87 -6.93 14.31
C MET A 39 -11.87 -5.80 14.57
N PRO A 40 -12.06 -4.62 13.94
CA PRO A 40 -11.12 -3.51 14.09
C PRO A 40 -11.03 -3.21 15.58
N GLN A 41 -9.83 -3.47 16.15
CA GLN A 41 -9.61 -3.16 17.54
C GLN A 41 -9.89 -1.67 17.76
N PRO A 42 -10.55 -1.30 18.87
CA PRO A 42 -10.80 0.10 19.17
C PRO A 42 -9.45 0.81 19.15
N GLN A 43 -9.27 1.66 18.15
CA GLN A 43 -8.00 2.34 17.94
C GLN A 43 -7.70 3.12 19.21
N ARG A 44 -6.56 2.80 19.85
CA ARG A 44 -6.12 3.53 21.03
C ARG A 44 -6.06 5.00 20.64
N PRO A 45 -6.70 5.90 21.41
CA PRO A 45 -6.69 7.31 21.06
C PRO A 45 -5.25 7.78 20.97
N PRO A 46 -4.92 8.59 19.96
CA PRO A 46 -3.55 9.04 19.75
C PRO A 46 -3.03 9.79 20.98
N VAL A 47 -1.74 9.64 21.27
CA VAL A 47 -1.12 10.04 22.56
C VAL A 47 -1.34 11.53 22.89
N TRP A 48 -1.45 12.39 21.87
CA TRP A 48 -1.74 13.82 22.04
C TRP A 48 -3.10 14.09 22.68
N THR A 49 -4.12 13.26 22.42
CA THR A 49 -5.47 13.41 22.99
C THR A 49 -5.44 13.22 24.51
N ARG A 50 -4.60 12.29 24.99
CA ARG A 50 -4.37 12.06 26.43
C ARG A 50 -3.62 13.22 27.08
N SER A 51 -2.66 13.81 26.38
CA SER A 51 -1.92 14.98 26.86
C SER A 51 -2.83 16.20 26.98
N LEU A 52 -3.74 16.40 26.02
CA LEU A 52 -4.76 17.46 26.08
C LEU A 52 -5.75 17.26 27.21
N SER A 53 -6.25 16.03 27.43
CA SER A 53 -7.18 15.77 28.53
C SER A 53 -6.55 16.03 29.90
N MET A 54 -5.25 15.72 30.06
CA MET A 54 -4.52 16.06 31.29
C MET A 54 -4.34 17.57 31.46
N SER A 55 -3.98 18.28 30.38
CA SER A 55 -3.88 19.74 30.39
C SER A 55 -5.20 20.42 30.78
N PHE A 56 -6.32 20.00 30.19
CA PHE A 56 -7.64 20.54 30.51
C PHE A 56 -8.05 20.25 31.96
N SER A 57 -7.76 19.05 32.46
CA SER A 57 -8.07 18.69 33.86
C SER A 57 -7.27 19.54 34.83
N ALA A 58 -5.97 19.72 34.60
CA ALA A 58 -5.13 20.58 35.43
C ALA A 58 -5.58 22.06 35.41
N MET A 59 -6.03 22.55 34.25
CA MET A 59 -6.55 23.91 34.11
C MET A 59 -7.90 24.07 34.84
N ALA A 60 -8.77 23.07 34.77
CA ALA A 60 -10.05 23.05 35.49
C ALA A 60 -9.83 23.07 37.01
N ASP A 61 -8.86 22.30 37.51
CA ASP A 61 -8.49 22.28 38.92
C ASP A 61 -7.96 23.66 39.38
N GLN A 62 -7.13 24.31 38.56
CA GLN A 62 -6.64 25.67 38.85
C GLN A 62 -7.78 26.69 38.90
N ILE A 63 -8.74 26.64 37.98
CA ILE A 63 -9.90 27.54 37.99
C ILE A 63 -10.75 27.30 39.23
N ALA A 64 -11.03 26.05 39.58
CA ALA A 64 -11.81 25.70 40.75
C ALA A 64 -11.13 26.18 42.05
N ALA A 65 -9.83 25.96 42.19
CA ALA A 65 -9.05 26.44 43.33
C ALA A 65 -9.03 27.97 43.43
N ALA A 66 -8.87 28.66 42.29
CA ALA A 66 -8.91 30.12 42.24
C ALA A 66 -10.30 30.68 42.59
N SER A 67 -11.38 30.04 42.12
CA SER A 67 -12.76 30.41 42.47
C SER A 67 -13.03 30.26 43.97
N GLN A 68 -12.52 29.20 44.60
CA GLN A 68 -12.64 29.01 46.04
C GLN A 68 -11.83 30.05 46.82
N ALA A 69 -10.62 30.40 46.34
CA ALA A 69 -9.81 31.46 46.96
C ALA A 69 -10.49 32.83 46.89
N LEU A 70 -11.17 33.15 45.78
CA LEU A 70 -11.96 34.38 45.65
C LEU A 70 -13.19 34.39 46.56
N ALA A 71 -13.83 33.25 46.78
CA ALA A 71 -14.98 33.13 47.68
C ALA A 71 -14.62 33.30 49.17
N LEU A 72 -13.35 33.10 49.53
CA LEU A 72 -12.83 33.32 50.89
C LEU A 72 -12.38 34.75 51.15
N VAL A 73 -12.41 35.63 50.14
CA VAL A 73 -12.12 37.06 50.34
C VAL A 73 -13.24 37.66 51.20
N PRO A 74 -12.96 38.17 52.40
CA PRO A 74 -13.98 38.69 53.29
C PRO A 74 -14.66 39.91 52.66
N GLU A 75 -15.98 39.84 52.44
CA GLU A 75 -16.83 40.89 51.85
C GLU A 75 -17.08 42.08 52.80
N SER A 76 -16.25 42.26 53.82
CA SER A 76 -16.50 43.22 54.91
C SER A 76 -15.24 43.98 55.30
N ALA A 77 -14.83 44.90 54.42
CA ALA A 77 -14.11 46.10 54.84
C ALA A 77 -14.87 47.32 54.31
N PRO A 78 -15.39 48.21 55.18
CA PRO A 78 -16.05 49.43 54.75
C PRO A 78 -15.07 50.29 53.96
N VAL A 79 -15.54 50.75 52.80
CA VAL A 79 -14.89 51.74 51.94
C VAL A 79 -14.77 53.05 52.69
N GLN A 80 -13.71 53.22 53.48
CA GLN A 80 -13.22 54.53 53.89
C GLN A 80 -12.15 54.94 52.90
N GLY A 81 -12.50 55.93 52.08
CA GLY A 81 -11.65 56.49 51.06
C GLY A 81 -10.45 57.18 51.67
N GLU A 82 -9.31 56.54 51.53
CA GLU A 82 -8.00 57.14 51.27
C GLU A 82 -7.17 55.99 50.68
N GLN A 83 -7.37 55.69 49.39
CA GLN A 83 -6.47 54.80 48.65
C GLN A 83 -5.13 55.52 48.58
N SER A 84 -4.31 55.28 49.61
CA SER A 84 -2.96 55.79 49.69
C SER A 84 -2.22 55.30 48.44
N PRO A 85 -1.48 56.18 47.72
CA PRO A 85 -0.75 55.82 46.50
C PRO A 85 0.27 54.67 46.70
N GLN A 86 0.46 54.18 47.93
CA GLN A 86 1.28 53.02 48.24
C GLN A 86 0.64 51.68 47.85
N ASP A 87 -0.69 51.55 47.79
CA ASP A 87 -1.37 50.31 47.38
C ASP A 87 -1.31 50.05 45.87
N LEU A 88 -0.89 51.03 45.07
CA LEU A 88 -0.73 50.89 43.62
C LEU A 88 0.57 50.17 43.23
N ARG A 89 1.58 50.14 44.10
CA ARG A 89 2.86 49.46 43.84
C ARG A 89 2.72 47.96 43.54
N PRO A 90 2.03 47.14 44.35
CA PRO A 90 1.88 45.72 44.06
C PRO A 90 1.10 45.47 42.76
N LEU A 91 0.18 46.36 42.41
CA LEU A 91 -0.56 46.28 41.16
C LEU A 91 0.34 46.61 39.95
N GLN A 92 1.24 47.58 40.11
CA GLN A 92 2.22 47.94 39.10
C GLN A 92 3.24 46.82 38.84
N GLU A 93 3.78 46.20 39.89
CA GLU A 93 4.69 45.05 39.79
C GLU A 93 4.01 43.85 39.11
N ARG A 94 2.73 43.62 39.42
CA ARG A 94 1.94 42.57 38.79
C ARG A 94 1.69 42.84 37.31
N LEU A 95 1.40 44.09 36.93
CA LEU A 95 1.24 44.48 35.53
C LEU A 95 2.55 44.29 34.75
N GLU A 96 3.68 44.67 35.32
CA GLU A 96 4.99 44.51 34.69
C GLU A 96 5.35 43.04 34.49
N THR A 97 5.06 42.19 35.48
CA THR A 97 5.20 40.73 35.37
C THR A 97 4.33 40.16 34.25
N ILE A 98 3.09 40.64 34.12
CA ILE A 98 2.18 40.20 33.06
C ILE A 98 2.72 40.61 31.69
N VAL A 99 3.18 41.85 31.52
CA VAL A 99 3.74 42.34 30.26
C VAL A 99 4.96 41.52 29.85
N GLN A 100 5.90 41.27 30.78
CA GLN A 100 7.06 40.41 30.51
C GLN A 100 6.64 38.98 30.13
N SER A 101 5.61 38.43 30.77
CA SER A 101 5.09 37.10 30.44
C SER A 101 4.47 37.04 29.04
N GLN A 102 3.75 38.08 28.63
CA GLN A 102 3.13 38.17 27.30
C GLN A 102 4.18 38.34 26.20
N GLU A 103 5.21 39.14 26.45
CA GLU A 103 6.34 39.28 25.53
C GLU A 103 7.05 37.94 25.34
N ARG A 104 7.36 37.24 26.43
CA ARG A 104 7.95 35.90 26.38
C ARG A 104 7.06 34.90 25.62
N LEU A 105 5.76 34.88 25.88
CA LEU A 105 4.81 34.01 25.16
C LEU A 105 4.75 34.36 23.67
N GLY A 106 4.82 35.63 23.31
CA GLY A 106 4.90 36.08 21.91
C GLY A 106 6.11 35.47 21.20
N VAL A 107 7.30 35.55 21.81
CA VAL A 107 8.53 34.96 21.29
C VAL A 107 8.44 33.44 21.18
N GLU A 108 7.88 32.77 22.19
CA GLU A 108 7.69 31.31 22.17
C GLU A 108 6.71 30.88 21.05
N ILE A 109 5.62 31.61 20.83
CA ILE A 109 4.65 31.34 19.75
C ILE A 109 5.30 31.53 18.37
N GLU A 110 6.06 32.60 18.15
CA GLU A 110 6.77 32.79 16.88
C GLU A 110 7.78 31.67 16.63
N THR A 111 8.51 31.27 17.66
CA THR A 111 9.47 30.16 17.59
C THR A 111 8.77 28.84 17.25
N LEU A 112 7.63 28.55 17.89
CA LEU A 112 6.85 27.35 17.61
C LEU A 112 6.23 27.39 16.22
N LYS A 113 5.75 28.55 15.77
CA LYS A 113 5.20 28.74 14.42
C LYS A 113 6.27 28.48 13.36
N GLY A 114 7.48 29.01 13.54
CA GLY A 114 8.63 28.71 12.66
C GLY A 114 8.97 27.22 12.64
N LYS A 115 8.98 26.58 13.81
CA LYS A 115 9.23 25.12 13.94
C LYS A 115 8.11 24.24 13.38
N ALA A 116 6.86 24.71 13.30
CA ALA A 116 5.74 23.93 12.77
C ALA A 116 5.60 24.02 11.25
N ILE A 117 6.00 25.14 10.64
CA ILE A 117 5.90 25.36 9.18
C ILE A 117 6.94 24.53 8.41
N LEU A 118 8.18 24.45 8.91
CA LEU A 118 9.26 23.67 8.30
C LEU A 118 8.93 22.17 8.12
N PRO A 119 8.49 21.43 9.16
CA PRO A 119 8.16 20.02 9.03
C PRO A 119 6.91 19.77 8.18
N GLN A 120 6.01 20.76 8.05
CA GLN A 120 4.84 20.61 7.19
C GLN A 120 5.22 20.59 5.69
N ALA A 121 6.13 21.46 5.26
CA ALA A 121 6.62 21.47 3.88
C ALA A 121 7.42 20.20 3.54
N GLU A 122 8.27 19.74 4.46
CA GLU A 122 9.00 18.47 4.30
C GLU A 122 8.04 17.27 4.27
N MET A 123 7.00 17.26 5.09
CA MET A 123 5.97 16.22 5.05
C MET A 123 5.21 16.22 3.72
N GLN A 124 4.84 17.40 3.19
CA GLN A 124 4.15 17.52 1.90
C GLN A 124 5.00 16.98 0.74
N THR A 125 6.28 17.37 0.67
CA THR A 125 7.19 16.85 -0.38
C THR A 125 7.39 15.34 -0.26
N ARG A 126 7.44 14.80 0.97
CA ARG A 126 7.52 13.36 1.20
C ARG A 126 6.24 12.64 0.78
N THR A 127 5.06 13.19 1.04
CA THR A 127 3.79 12.61 0.60
C THR A 127 3.67 12.59 -0.91
N GLU A 128 4.03 13.68 -1.60
CA GLU A 128 4.04 13.75 -3.06
C GLU A 128 5.02 12.74 -3.68
N ALA A 129 6.22 12.60 -3.10
CA ALA A 129 7.20 11.61 -3.56
C ALA A 129 6.71 10.16 -3.34
N LEU A 130 5.92 9.91 -2.29
CA LEU A 130 5.31 8.61 -2.04
C LEU A 130 4.18 8.32 -3.00
N GLU A 131 3.30 9.29 -3.26
CA GLU A 131 2.21 9.17 -4.24
C GLU A 131 2.76 8.85 -5.63
N LYS A 132 3.81 9.56 -6.06
CA LYS A 132 4.49 9.27 -7.33
C LYS A 132 5.06 7.85 -7.39
N LYS A 133 5.68 7.36 -6.31
CA LYS A 133 6.18 5.97 -6.25
C LYS A 133 5.05 4.94 -6.30
N VAL A 134 3.92 5.24 -5.66
CA VAL A 134 2.73 4.37 -5.71
C VAL A 134 2.21 4.30 -7.13
N ASP A 135 2.11 5.42 -7.84
CA ASP A 135 1.67 5.45 -9.24
C ASP A 135 2.63 4.71 -10.18
N GLU A 136 3.94 4.86 -9.99
CA GLU A 136 4.97 4.12 -10.73
C GLU A 136 4.84 2.60 -10.52
N LEU A 137 4.60 2.15 -9.29
CA LEU A 137 4.39 0.74 -8.97
C LEU A 137 3.08 0.21 -9.57
N PHE A 138 1.99 0.97 -9.52
CA PHE A 138 0.73 0.59 -10.14
C PHE A 138 0.86 0.46 -11.66
N ALA A 139 1.59 1.38 -12.31
CA ALA A 139 1.86 1.29 -13.74
C ALA A 139 2.70 0.06 -14.09
N ALA A 140 3.72 -0.25 -13.28
CA ALA A 140 4.54 -1.45 -13.45
C ALA A 140 3.71 -2.74 -13.31
N MET A 141 2.85 -2.81 -12.29
CA MET A 141 1.99 -3.98 -12.04
C MET A 141 1.00 -4.23 -13.18
N LYS A 142 0.31 -3.19 -13.68
CA LYS A 142 -0.60 -3.31 -14.83
C LYS A 142 0.11 -3.82 -16.07
N LEU A 143 1.32 -3.34 -16.31
CA LEU A 143 2.13 -3.75 -17.44
C LEU A 143 2.62 -5.20 -17.31
N ASP A 144 2.93 -5.66 -16.10
CA ASP A 144 3.25 -7.07 -15.85
C ASP A 144 2.02 -7.99 -16.00
N GLU A 145 0.84 -7.54 -15.58
CA GLU A 145 -0.43 -8.24 -15.83
C GLU A 145 -0.67 -8.41 -17.34
N MET A 146 -0.48 -7.37 -18.15
CA MET A 146 -0.59 -7.45 -19.61
C MET A 146 0.42 -8.42 -20.24
N ARG A 147 1.61 -8.56 -19.64
CA ARG A 147 2.66 -9.48 -20.10
C ARG A 147 2.41 -10.93 -19.68
N LEU A 148 1.69 -11.14 -18.58
CA LEU A 148 1.48 -12.45 -17.98
C LEU A 148 0.81 -13.42 -18.95
N TYR A 149 -0.20 -12.98 -19.69
CA TYR A 149 -0.91 -13.82 -20.66
C TYR A 149 0.02 -14.40 -21.73
N ALA A 150 0.87 -13.57 -22.32
CA ALA A 150 1.86 -14.01 -23.31
C ALA A 150 2.88 -14.98 -22.70
N ARG A 151 3.37 -14.70 -21.48
CA ARG A 151 4.30 -15.58 -20.76
C ARG A 151 3.70 -16.95 -20.47
N LEU A 152 2.46 -16.99 -20.01
CA LEU A 152 1.76 -18.25 -19.73
C LEU A 152 1.55 -19.07 -21.00
N HIS A 153 1.16 -18.42 -22.10
CA HIS A 153 1.06 -19.07 -23.40
C HIS A 153 2.42 -19.64 -23.84
N ASN A 154 3.48 -18.85 -23.73
CA ASN A 154 4.84 -19.25 -24.13
C ASN A 154 5.42 -20.38 -23.26
N ALA A 155 5.03 -20.47 -21.99
CA ALA A 155 5.46 -21.55 -21.10
C ALA A 155 5.02 -22.93 -21.62
N THR A 156 3.94 -22.98 -22.40
CA THR A 156 3.46 -24.22 -23.03
C THR A 156 4.20 -24.58 -24.33
N ALA A 157 5.00 -23.65 -24.89
CA ALA A 157 5.70 -23.83 -26.16
C ALA A 157 6.95 -24.71 -26.02
N THR A 158 6.75 -26.02 -25.88
CA THR A 158 7.83 -27.00 -25.74
C THR A 158 8.48 -27.37 -27.07
N VAL A 159 7.69 -27.42 -28.15
CA VAL A 159 8.13 -27.84 -29.50
C VAL A 159 8.50 -26.64 -30.38
N SER A 160 9.53 -26.77 -31.21
CA SER A 160 10.08 -25.68 -32.05
C SER A 160 9.05 -25.02 -32.98
N LYS A 161 8.03 -25.75 -33.45
CA LYS A 161 7.01 -25.20 -34.37
C LYS A 161 5.86 -24.49 -33.65
N MET A 162 5.82 -24.50 -32.31
CA MET A 162 4.73 -23.87 -31.57
C MET A 162 4.80 -22.34 -31.71
N PRO A 163 3.65 -21.69 -31.93
CA PRO A 163 3.58 -20.25 -31.97
C PRO A 163 3.92 -19.66 -30.61
N ILE A 164 4.55 -18.50 -30.60
CA ILE A 164 4.86 -17.74 -29.39
C ILE A 164 4.22 -16.37 -29.47
N MET A 165 3.79 -15.84 -28.33
CA MET A 165 3.17 -14.53 -28.20
C MET A 165 4.17 -13.53 -27.66
N ALA A 166 4.21 -12.35 -28.25
CA ALA A 166 5.04 -11.26 -27.77
C ALA A 166 4.43 -10.62 -26.51
N PRO A 167 5.15 -10.56 -25.37
CA PRO A 167 4.72 -9.75 -24.25
C PRO A 167 4.60 -8.27 -24.65
N ALA A 168 3.61 -7.56 -24.10
CA ALA A 168 3.43 -6.14 -24.37
C ALA A 168 4.63 -5.30 -23.90
N MET A 169 5.08 -4.36 -24.73
CA MET A 169 6.06 -3.34 -24.33
C MET A 169 5.39 -2.25 -23.48
N ALA A 170 6.17 -1.28 -22.98
CA ALA A 170 5.65 -0.13 -22.23
C ALA A 170 4.62 0.71 -23.00
N ASN A 171 4.65 0.65 -24.34
CA ASN A 171 3.68 1.31 -25.21
C ASN A 171 2.44 0.44 -25.53
N GLY A 172 2.31 -0.75 -24.92
CA GLY A 172 1.24 -1.71 -25.17
C GLY A 172 1.36 -2.47 -26.50
N LYS A 173 2.32 -2.15 -27.36
CA LYS A 173 2.54 -2.81 -28.65
C LYS A 173 3.59 -3.93 -28.54
N PRO A 174 3.54 -4.94 -29.41
CA PRO A 174 4.60 -5.95 -29.49
C PRO A 174 5.87 -5.37 -30.13
N PRO A 175 7.07 -5.88 -29.81
CA PRO A 175 8.32 -5.46 -30.45
C PRO A 175 8.29 -5.72 -31.96
N PRO A 176 8.90 -4.85 -32.78
CA PRO A 176 9.02 -5.07 -34.21
C PRO A 176 9.82 -6.34 -34.48
N ASN A 177 9.37 -7.15 -35.44
CA ASN A 177 10.03 -8.40 -35.86
C ASN A 177 10.22 -9.43 -34.75
N PHE A 178 9.28 -9.50 -33.80
CA PHE A 178 9.26 -10.57 -32.80
C PHE A 178 9.12 -11.95 -33.48
N PRO A 179 9.89 -12.98 -33.06
CA PRO A 179 9.81 -14.31 -33.65
C PRO A 179 8.40 -14.90 -33.52
N ALA A 180 7.90 -15.56 -34.56
CA ALA A 180 6.56 -16.14 -34.56
C ALA A 180 6.51 -17.50 -33.86
N THR A 181 7.63 -18.23 -33.83
CA THR A 181 7.73 -19.58 -33.26
C THR A 181 8.94 -19.75 -32.34
N LYS A 182 8.91 -20.77 -31.48
CA LYS A 182 10.06 -21.12 -30.61
C LYS A 182 11.33 -21.41 -31.43
N GLY A 183 11.19 -22.10 -32.57
CA GLY A 183 12.31 -22.44 -33.45
C GLY A 183 12.96 -21.21 -34.06
N GLU A 184 12.17 -20.23 -34.50
CA GLU A 184 12.70 -18.94 -34.96
C GLU A 184 13.44 -18.19 -33.87
N PHE A 185 12.90 -18.22 -32.63
CA PHE A 185 13.53 -17.59 -31.48
C PHE A 185 14.96 -18.14 -31.26
N GLU A 186 15.15 -19.46 -31.26
CA GLU A 186 16.46 -20.06 -30.96
C GLU A 186 17.54 -19.71 -31.99
N HIS A 187 17.15 -19.44 -33.23
CA HIS A 187 18.05 -19.12 -34.36
C HIS A 187 18.18 -17.61 -34.63
N LEU A 188 17.72 -16.75 -33.71
CA LEU A 188 17.91 -15.31 -33.84
C LEU A 188 19.39 -14.92 -33.81
N THR A 189 19.73 -13.87 -34.56
CA THR A 189 21.06 -13.25 -34.51
C THR A 189 21.25 -12.49 -33.19
N LYS A 190 22.51 -12.26 -32.80
CA LYS A 190 22.87 -11.45 -31.63
C LYS A 190 22.19 -10.08 -31.62
N GLU A 191 22.17 -9.41 -32.77
CA GLU A 191 21.55 -8.09 -32.95
C GLU A 191 20.04 -8.11 -32.71
N ARG A 192 19.36 -9.19 -33.10
CA ARG A 192 17.92 -9.37 -32.87
C ARG A 192 17.62 -9.54 -31.38
N TYR A 193 18.40 -10.35 -30.66
CA TYR A 193 18.25 -10.47 -29.20
C TYR A 193 18.47 -9.13 -28.50
N GLU A 194 19.49 -8.37 -28.91
CA GLU A 194 19.75 -7.03 -28.38
C GLU A 194 18.60 -6.06 -28.65
N GLY A 195 18.02 -6.09 -29.85
CA GLY A 195 16.85 -5.28 -30.20
C GLY A 195 15.66 -5.59 -29.30
N ILE A 196 15.39 -6.87 -29.05
CA ILE A 196 14.32 -7.31 -28.16
C ILE A 196 14.58 -6.85 -26.72
N LEU A 197 15.79 -7.05 -26.18
CA LEU A 197 16.13 -6.59 -24.82
C LEU A 197 15.97 -5.07 -24.67
N LYS A 198 16.47 -4.29 -25.64
CA LYS A 198 16.31 -2.82 -25.65
C LYS A 198 14.84 -2.41 -25.68
N SER A 199 14.01 -3.10 -26.47
CA SER A 199 12.58 -2.80 -26.59
C SER A 199 11.81 -3.00 -25.28
N TYR A 200 12.28 -3.92 -24.42
CA TYR A 200 11.72 -4.17 -23.09
C TYR A 200 12.41 -3.40 -21.96
N GLY A 201 13.41 -2.57 -22.26
CA GLY A 201 14.19 -1.86 -21.26
C GLY A 201 15.10 -2.76 -20.42
N LEU A 202 15.43 -3.95 -20.91
CA LEU A 202 16.30 -4.92 -20.23
C LEU A 202 17.78 -4.67 -20.54
N PRO A 203 18.70 -4.98 -19.62
CA PRO A 203 20.13 -4.85 -19.88
C PRO A 203 20.60 -5.73 -21.04
N ALA A 204 21.16 -5.12 -22.10
CA ALA A 204 21.68 -5.84 -23.28
C ALA A 204 23.15 -6.28 -23.15
N LYS A 205 23.64 -6.51 -21.91
CA LYS A 205 25.02 -6.89 -21.62
C LYS A 205 25.21 -8.41 -21.74
N GLY A 206 26.42 -8.86 -22.07
CA GLY A 206 26.77 -10.30 -22.15
C GLY A 206 27.03 -10.80 -23.58
N ASP A 207 27.35 -12.10 -23.67
CA ASP A 207 27.50 -12.84 -24.93
C ASP A 207 26.13 -13.22 -25.53
N THR A 208 26.13 -13.82 -26.72
CA THR A 208 24.89 -14.19 -27.42
C THR A 208 24.04 -15.17 -26.59
N ASN A 209 24.69 -16.09 -25.87
CA ASN A 209 23.99 -17.07 -25.05
C ASN A 209 23.33 -16.41 -23.84
N ALA A 210 24.00 -15.50 -23.13
CA ALA A 210 23.41 -14.74 -22.03
C ALA A 210 22.23 -13.88 -22.49
N LYS A 211 22.32 -13.25 -23.67
CA LYS A 211 21.21 -12.46 -24.22
C LYS A 211 20.02 -13.33 -24.61
N ARG A 212 20.27 -14.47 -25.26
CA ARG A 212 19.23 -15.45 -25.56
C ARG A 212 18.54 -15.91 -24.30
N GLU A 213 19.30 -16.26 -23.26
CA GLU A 213 18.73 -16.72 -21.99
C GLU A 213 17.93 -15.63 -21.28
N ALA A 214 18.43 -14.39 -21.25
CA ALA A 214 17.72 -13.26 -20.69
C ALA A 214 16.37 -13.02 -21.40
N VAL A 215 16.34 -13.09 -22.74
CA VAL A 215 15.08 -12.97 -23.49
C VAL A 215 14.18 -14.18 -23.22
N ARG A 216 14.73 -15.41 -23.22
CA ARG A 216 14.00 -16.66 -22.98
C ARG A 216 13.23 -16.61 -21.66
N VAL A 217 13.93 -16.26 -20.57
CA VAL A 217 13.34 -16.11 -19.23
C VAL A 217 12.29 -15.01 -19.23
N PHE A 218 12.58 -13.86 -19.85
CA PHE A 218 11.65 -12.74 -19.87
C PHE A 218 10.34 -13.02 -20.61
N ILE A 219 10.40 -13.75 -21.74
CA ILE A 219 9.20 -14.09 -22.53
C ILE A 219 8.48 -15.33 -22.02
N GLY A 220 9.06 -16.04 -21.03
CA GLY A 220 8.46 -17.21 -20.40
C GLY A 220 8.58 -18.51 -21.21
N LEU A 221 9.66 -18.69 -21.99
CA LEU A 221 9.88 -19.95 -22.71
C LEU A 221 10.54 -21.01 -21.79
N PRO A 222 10.17 -22.30 -21.92
CA PRO A 222 10.83 -23.38 -21.20
C PRO A 222 12.28 -23.55 -21.68
N THR A 223 13.17 -23.85 -20.73
CA THR A 223 14.58 -24.21 -20.99
C THR A 223 14.72 -25.57 -21.63
#